data_AF-A0A841PEV5-F1
#
_entry.id   AF-A0A841PEV5-F1
#
_cell.length_a   1.000
_cell.length_b   1.000
_cell.length_c   1.000
_cell.angle_alpha   90.00
_cell.angle_beta   90.00
_cell.angle_gamma   90.00
#
_symmetry.space_group_name_H-M   'P 1'
#
loop_
_entity.id
_entity.type
_entity.pdbx_description
1 polymer ?
#
loop_
_entity_poly.entity_id
_entity_poly.type
_entity_poly.pdbx_seq_one_letter_code
_entity_poly.pdbx_strand_id
1 'polypeptide(L)'
;MPMLPERQRPLLRAALKHAADARFKTRVATLVASRGFVLHPMDWMPAASYQEIPDVYAPWVDWQAGVDGEKQSRREQLTVETWDDFYPAARRTALADMRRTAPALARQLIEAKGSSEPAEIRSALIELMGVGLSADDAPFLKSLFADRSGRVRELAGRLLARLGEHGNPGDGGTEDPTAELAAFFAEGKSGFLRRRTTYTPIRLKSPAQEARRGDLFATCYLRDLAAHFGKTESDFLGAWQFGVDDNADLFLIRMVSVSGGEAAVAHLADTLVAEGGKPALLVLHLMARLDSGRKRALIRQILKDTYDLHALNQVEGVEAGWLEWDDLTNGQTLPALHSAIAGNDEPLKRSADQILETLGFLATAATAEKLIGDVVAAGMAPAAPSLGLLRLNASLAGPGIDT
;
A
#
# COMPACT_ATOMS: atom_id res chain seq x y z
N MET A 1 6.98 -5.23 -24.15
CA MET A 1 6.22 -3.96 -24.22
C MET A 1 7.04 -2.95 -25.02
N PRO A 2 6.46 -2.23 -26.01
CA PRO A 2 7.20 -1.26 -26.83
C PRO A 2 7.68 -0.05 -26.03
N MET A 3 8.76 0.58 -26.50
CA MET A 3 9.24 1.86 -25.96
C MET A 3 8.21 2.97 -26.23
N LEU A 4 8.10 3.93 -25.31
CA LEU A 4 7.29 5.13 -25.50
C LEU A 4 7.74 5.87 -26.77
N PRO A 5 6.83 6.21 -27.71
CA PRO A 5 7.25 6.82 -28.96
C PRO A 5 7.89 8.20 -28.77
N GLU A 6 8.84 8.55 -29.65
CA GLU A 6 9.64 9.78 -29.58
C GLU A 6 8.81 11.05 -29.38
N ARG A 7 7.65 11.14 -30.04
CA ARG A 7 6.75 12.29 -29.94
C ARG A 7 6.21 12.54 -28.53
N GLN A 8 6.08 11.53 -27.68
CA GLN A 8 5.61 11.66 -26.30
C GLN A 8 6.76 11.83 -25.28
N ARG A 9 8.01 11.57 -25.67
CA ARG A 9 9.17 11.68 -24.77
C ARG A 9 9.38 13.09 -24.18
N PRO A 10 9.14 14.21 -24.90
CA PRO A 10 9.23 15.54 -24.30
C PRO A 10 8.26 15.73 -23.11
N LEU A 11 7.03 15.24 -23.22
CA LEU A 11 6.04 15.31 -22.12
C LEU A 11 6.46 14.41 -20.95
N LEU A 12 6.97 13.21 -21.25
CA LEU A 12 7.54 12.31 -20.24
C LEU A 12 8.67 13.00 -19.46
N ARG A 13 9.67 13.57 -20.15
CA ARG A 13 10.81 14.24 -19.52
C ARG A 13 10.35 15.43 -18.68
N ALA A 14 9.36 16.19 -19.14
CA ALA A 14 8.78 17.28 -18.36
C ALA A 14 8.14 16.75 -17.06
N ALA A 15 7.32 15.69 -17.15
CA ALA A 15 6.70 15.08 -15.97
C ALA A 15 7.74 14.54 -14.97
N LEU A 16 8.77 13.82 -15.46
CA LEU A 16 9.85 13.28 -14.61
C LEU A 16 10.72 14.37 -13.96
N LYS A 17 10.97 15.47 -14.68
CA LYS A 17 11.75 16.60 -14.18
C LYS A 17 11.05 17.30 -13.00
N HIS A 18 9.73 17.35 -13.04
CA HIS A 18 8.92 18.05 -12.04
C HIS A 18 8.37 17.14 -10.94
N ALA A 19 8.41 15.82 -11.11
CA ALA A 19 8.11 14.86 -10.06
C ALA A 19 9.00 15.11 -8.82
N ALA A 20 8.36 15.41 -7.69
CA ALA A 20 9.02 15.89 -6.48
C ALA A 20 9.99 14.87 -5.84
N ASP A 21 9.67 13.58 -5.94
CA ASP A 21 10.42 12.51 -5.29
C ASP A 21 10.44 11.21 -6.10
N ALA A 22 11.07 10.17 -5.54
CA ALA A 22 11.14 8.85 -6.15
C ALA A 22 9.76 8.22 -6.39
N ARG A 23 8.80 8.44 -5.48
CA ARG A 23 7.45 7.90 -5.57
C ARG A 23 6.68 8.51 -6.74
N PHE A 24 6.74 9.84 -6.90
CA PHE A 24 6.11 10.49 -8.06
C PHE A 24 6.76 10.03 -9.37
N LYS A 25 8.07 9.82 -9.42
CA LYS A 25 8.74 9.24 -10.60
C LYS A 25 8.25 7.81 -10.90
N THR A 26 8.10 6.99 -9.86
CA THR A 26 7.50 5.65 -10.00
C THR A 26 6.06 5.71 -10.51
N ARG A 27 5.25 6.68 -10.07
CA ARG A 27 3.89 6.90 -10.60
C ARG A 27 3.90 7.27 -12.08
N VAL A 28 4.83 8.13 -12.53
CA VAL A 28 4.99 8.43 -13.96
C VAL A 28 5.31 7.16 -14.75
N ALA A 29 6.26 6.35 -14.28
CA ALA A 29 6.61 5.09 -14.93
C ALA A 29 5.44 4.09 -14.94
N THR A 30 4.70 4.01 -13.84
CA THR A 30 3.52 3.15 -13.68
C THR A 30 2.40 3.56 -14.61
N LEU A 31 2.13 4.87 -14.76
CA LEU A 31 1.14 5.38 -15.71
C LEU A 31 1.51 4.95 -17.14
N VAL A 32 2.76 5.15 -17.57
CA VAL A 32 3.20 4.80 -18.93
C VAL A 32 3.11 3.28 -19.16
N ALA A 33 3.53 2.48 -18.16
CA ALA A 33 3.39 1.02 -18.19
C ALA A 33 1.93 0.56 -18.28
N SER A 34 1.02 1.21 -17.55
CA SER A 34 -0.42 0.93 -17.61
C SER A 34 -1.04 1.19 -18.99
N ARG A 35 -0.38 1.98 -19.84
CA ARG A 35 -0.79 2.28 -21.21
C ARG A 35 -0.05 1.44 -22.26
N GLY A 36 0.67 0.39 -21.83
CA GLY A 36 1.34 -0.52 -22.75
C GLY A 36 2.67 -0.03 -23.29
N PHE A 37 3.34 0.92 -22.62
CA PHE A 37 4.65 1.44 -23.02
C PHE A 37 5.70 1.33 -21.91
N VAL A 38 6.97 1.14 -22.28
CA VAL A 38 8.10 1.28 -21.36
C VAL A 38 8.85 2.58 -21.58
N LEU A 39 9.51 3.06 -20.52
CA LEU A 39 10.36 4.26 -20.58
C LEU A 39 11.70 3.90 -21.22
N HIS A 40 12.23 4.83 -22.01
CA HIS A 40 13.59 4.71 -22.53
C HIS A 40 14.61 4.91 -21.39
N PRO A 41 15.66 4.09 -21.26
CA PRO A 41 16.64 4.19 -20.18
C PRO A 41 17.31 5.56 -20.04
N MET A 42 17.55 6.26 -21.16
CA MET A 42 18.09 7.63 -21.14
C MET A 42 17.13 8.70 -20.62
N ASP A 43 15.82 8.43 -20.55
CA ASP A 43 14.87 9.37 -19.94
C ASP A 43 14.70 9.07 -18.46
N TRP A 44 14.74 7.80 -18.09
CA TRP A 44 14.62 7.35 -16.71
C TRP A 44 15.09 5.91 -16.54
N MET A 45 15.71 5.63 -15.40
CA MET A 45 15.96 4.29 -14.91
C MET A 45 15.50 4.16 -13.46
N PRO A 46 14.94 3.01 -13.06
CA PRO A 46 14.66 2.74 -11.65
C PRO A 46 15.97 2.76 -10.86
N ALA A 47 15.97 3.28 -9.64
CA ALA A 47 17.07 3.03 -8.70
C ALA A 47 16.73 1.79 -7.85
N ALA A 48 17.75 1.07 -7.37
CA ALA A 48 17.55 -0.08 -6.48
C ALA A 48 16.78 0.26 -5.19
N SER A 49 16.80 1.53 -4.76
CA SER A 49 16.07 2.03 -3.58
C SER A 49 14.60 2.35 -3.85
N TYR A 50 14.16 2.39 -5.10
CA TYR A 50 12.77 2.72 -5.43
C TYR A 50 11.88 1.54 -5.07
N GLN A 51 10.82 1.82 -4.33
CA GLN A 51 9.78 0.87 -4.00
C GLN A 51 8.68 0.91 -5.08
N GLU A 52 7.92 -0.18 -5.21
CA GLU A 52 6.74 -0.28 -6.09
C GLU A 52 6.99 0.01 -7.58
N ILE A 53 8.19 -0.30 -8.08
CA ILE A 53 8.50 -0.18 -9.51
C ILE A 53 7.69 -1.23 -10.28
N PRO A 54 7.07 -0.89 -11.44
CA PRO A 54 6.41 -1.88 -12.26
C PRO A 54 7.34 -3.04 -12.65
N ASP A 55 6.82 -4.26 -12.58
CA ASP A 55 7.53 -5.52 -12.83
C ASP A 55 8.31 -5.54 -14.15
N VAL A 56 7.83 -4.83 -15.18
CA VAL A 56 8.50 -4.69 -16.48
C VAL A 56 9.91 -4.08 -16.38
N TYR A 57 10.22 -3.36 -15.29
CA TYR A 57 11.53 -2.77 -15.08
C TYR A 57 12.49 -3.62 -14.23
N ALA A 58 12.07 -4.80 -13.76
CA ALA A 58 12.96 -5.70 -13.01
C ALA A 58 14.31 -5.97 -13.72
N PRO A 59 14.38 -6.18 -15.06
CA PRO A 59 15.65 -6.35 -15.75
C PRO A 59 16.59 -5.14 -15.63
N TRP A 60 16.05 -3.93 -15.57
CA TRP A 60 16.86 -2.71 -15.41
C TRP A 60 17.39 -2.55 -13.99
N VAL A 61 16.62 -2.97 -12.99
CA VAL A 61 17.06 -3.01 -11.58
C VAL A 61 18.21 -4.02 -11.43
N ASP A 62 18.07 -5.20 -12.02
CA ASP A 62 19.11 -6.24 -11.99
C ASP A 62 20.39 -5.78 -12.72
N TRP A 63 20.25 -5.17 -13.90
CA TRP A 63 21.39 -4.62 -14.63
C TRP A 63 22.15 -3.56 -13.83
N GLN A 64 21.46 -2.70 -13.07
CA GLN A 64 22.13 -1.74 -12.17
C GLN A 64 22.80 -2.42 -10.98
N ALA A 65 22.23 -3.51 -10.48
CA ALA A 65 22.74 -4.23 -9.32
C ALA A 65 23.96 -5.13 -9.65
N GLY A 66 24.19 -5.46 -10.92
CA GLY A 66 25.32 -6.29 -11.36
C GLY A 66 25.80 -5.94 -12.76
N VAL A 67 26.96 -5.28 -12.84
CA VAL A 67 27.74 -5.14 -14.09
C VAL A 67 28.52 -6.45 -14.28
N ASP A 68 27.82 -7.52 -14.66
CA ASP A 68 28.40 -8.71 -15.28
C ASP A 68 27.28 -9.35 -16.11
N GLY A 69 27.25 -8.95 -17.37
CA GLY A 69 26.28 -9.42 -18.35
C GLY A 69 26.59 -10.85 -18.75
N GLU A 70 25.74 -11.79 -18.35
CA GLU A 70 25.53 -13.06 -19.07
C GLU A 70 24.33 -13.87 -18.57
N LYS A 71 23.69 -13.52 -17.44
CA LYS A 71 22.41 -14.15 -17.05
C LYS A 71 21.22 -13.50 -17.75
N GLN A 72 21.20 -13.61 -19.09
CA GLN A 72 20.03 -13.20 -19.86
C GLN A 72 19.02 -14.34 -19.87
N SER A 73 17.93 -14.15 -19.13
CA SER A 73 16.74 -15.00 -19.07
C SER A 73 16.08 -15.16 -20.45
N ARG A 74 16.47 -16.18 -21.21
CA ARG A 74 15.65 -16.66 -22.34
C ARG A 74 14.45 -17.43 -21.79
N ARG A 75 13.36 -16.75 -21.42
CA ARG A 75 12.01 -17.34 -21.24
C ARG A 75 11.97 -18.73 -20.57
N GLU A 76 12.79 -18.99 -19.57
CA GLU A 76 12.69 -20.21 -18.79
C GLU A 76 11.79 -19.92 -17.58
N GLN A 77 10.94 -20.89 -17.24
CA GLN A 77 10.13 -20.81 -16.02
C GLN A 77 11.07 -20.85 -14.81
N LEU A 78 10.77 -20.08 -13.77
CA LEU A 78 11.52 -20.14 -12.52
C LEU A 78 11.22 -21.49 -11.84
N THR A 79 12.24 -22.34 -11.74
CA THR A 79 12.19 -23.66 -11.08
C THR A 79 13.36 -23.81 -10.10
N VAL A 80 13.46 -24.97 -9.45
CA VAL A 80 14.59 -25.29 -8.57
C VAL A 80 15.91 -25.30 -9.36
N GLU A 81 15.87 -25.81 -10.59
CA GLU A 81 17.00 -25.95 -11.50
C GLU A 81 17.46 -24.59 -12.05
N THR A 82 16.52 -23.71 -12.40
CA THR A 82 16.82 -22.40 -13.01
C THR A 82 16.98 -21.27 -11.98
N TRP A 83 16.83 -21.54 -10.68
CA TRP A 83 16.86 -20.53 -9.61
C TRP A 83 18.09 -19.61 -9.67
N ASP A 84 19.26 -20.21 -9.92
CA ASP A 84 20.55 -19.53 -9.91
C ASP A 84 20.80 -18.73 -11.21
N ASP A 85 19.99 -18.95 -12.25
CA ASP A 85 20.00 -18.21 -13.52
C ASP A 85 19.21 -16.91 -13.45
N PHE A 86 18.34 -16.75 -12.44
CA PHE A 86 17.59 -15.52 -12.22
C PHE A 86 18.34 -14.57 -11.29
N TYR A 87 18.48 -13.31 -11.72
CA TYR A 87 18.91 -12.23 -10.83
C TYR A 87 17.86 -11.95 -9.73
N PRO A 88 18.25 -11.33 -8.60
CA PRO A 88 17.37 -11.16 -7.45
C PRO A 88 16.06 -10.39 -7.72
N ALA A 89 16.03 -9.34 -8.54
CA ALA A 89 14.78 -8.62 -8.83
C ALA A 89 13.87 -9.41 -9.78
N ALA A 90 14.43 -10.01 -10.83
CA ALA A 90 13.71 -10.93 -11.71
C ALA A 90 13.12 -12.13 -10.94
N ARG A 91 13.89 -12.72 -10.02
CA ARG A 91 13.44 -13.82 -9.15
C ARG A 91 12.27 -13.41 -8.27
N ARG A 92 12.35 -12.26 -7.60
CA ARG A 92 11.25 -11.73 -6.77
C ARG A 92 9.99 -11.48 -7.60
N THR A 93 10.14 -10.91 -8.80
CA THR A 93 9.04 -10.64 -9.72
C THR A 93 8.36 -11.94 -10.16
N ALA A 94 9.14 -12.93 -10.59
CA ALA A 94 8.64 -14.24 -10.99
C ALA A 94 7.95 -14.97 -9.83
N LEU A 95 8.52 -14.95 -8.62
CA LEU A 95 7.89 -15.52 -7.43
C LEU A 95 6.59 -14.81 -7.04
N ALA A 96 6.54 -13.48 -7.13
CA ALA A 96 5.32 -12.72 -6.86
C ALA A 96 4.20 -13.09 -7.83
N ASP A 97 4.52 -13.28 -9.12
CA ASP A 97 3.56 -13.75 -10.13
C ASP A 97 3.13 -15.20 -9.87
N MET A 98 4.07 -16.09 -9.57
CA MET A 98 3.76 -17.47 -9.18
C MET A 98 2.91 -17.53 -7.89
N ARG A 99 3.10 -16.62 -6.93
CA ARG A 99 2.24 -16.55 -5.74
C ARG A 99 0.80 -16.16 -6.07
N ARG A 100 0.55 -15.43 -7.15
CA ARG A 100 -0.80 -15.10 -7.63
C ARG A 100 -1.42 -16.24 -8.42
N THR A 101 -0.63 -16.96 -9.23
CA THR A 101 -1.13 -17.92 -10.23
C THR A 101 -1.02 -19.38 -9.79
N ALA A 102 0.03 -19.74 -9.05
CA ALA A 102 0.34 -21.09 -8.58
C ALA A 102 0.99 -21.05 -7.17
N PRO A 103 0.27 -20.59 -6.12
CA PRO A 103 0.84 -20.31 -4.80
C PRO A 103 1.56 -21.51 -4.16
N ALA A 104 1.03 -22.73 -4.36
CA ALA A 104 1.65 -23.95 -3.85
C ALA A 104 3.03 -24.23 -4.46
N LEU A 105 3.21 -24.01 -5.77
CA LEU A 105 4.50 -24.20 -6.46
C LEU A 105 5.52 -23.15 -5.99
N ALA A 106 5.08 -21.89 -5.87
CA ALA A 106 5.92 -20.83 -5.32
C ALA A 106 6.37 -21.13 -3.88
N ARG A 107 5.46 -21.61 -3.01
CA ARG A 107 5.83 -22.04 -1.65
C ARG A 107 6.88 -23.13 -1.67
N GLN A 108 6.68 -24.19 -2.46
CA GLN A 108 7.63 -25.30 -2.56
C GLN A 108 9.02 -24.82 -3.01
N LEU A 109 9.06 -23.89 -3.96
CA LEU A 109 10.31 -23.31 -4.44
C LEU A 109 11.01 -22.46 -3.37
N ILE A 110 10.25 -21.61 -2.66
CA ILE A 110 10.77 -20.81 -1.53
C ILE A 110 11.29 -21.71 -0.41
N GLU A 111 10.57 -22.78 -0.09
CA GLU A 111 10.98 -23.76 0.93
C GLU A 111 12.27 -24.49 0.52
N ALA A 112 12.37 -24.92 -0.74
CA ALA A 112 13.53 -25.65 -1.25
C ALA A 112 14.81 -24.80 -1.34
N LYS A 113 14.70 -23.55 -1.81
CA LYS A 113 15.88 -22.70 -2.09
C LYS A 113 16.14 -21.63 -1.03
N GLY A 114 15.13 -21.25 -0.25
CA GLY A 114 15.23 -20.15 0.70
C GLY A 114 16.20 -20.42 1.85
N SER A 115 16.27 -21.65 2.36
CA SER A 115 17.09 -21.98 3.54
C SER A 115 18.59 -21.66 3.37
N SER A 116 19.13 -21.80 2.15
CA SER A 116 20.53 -21.51 1.81
C SER A 116 20.83 -20.01 1.62
N GLU A 117 19.81 -19.17 1.43
CA GLU A 117 19.98 -17.76 1.14
C GLU A 117 20.41 -16.94 2.39
N PRO A 118 21.04 -15.77 2.23
CA PRO A 118 21.32 -14.84 3.33
C PRO A 118 20.04 -14.39 4.05
N ALA A 119 20.16 -13.96 5.31
CA ALA A 119 19.01 -13.63 6.17
C ALA A 119 18.09 -12.54 5.58
N GLU A 120 18.66 -11.54 4.91
CA GLU A 120 17.90 -10.48 4.24
C GLU A 120 17.07 -11.02 3.06
N ILE A 121 17.68 -11.89 2.23
CA ILE A 121 17.00 -12.53 1.10
C ILE A 121 15.91 -13.46 1.60
N ARG A 122 16.17 -14.27 2.64
CA ARG A 122 15.14 -15.11 3.26
C ARG A 122 13.95 -14.26 3.73
N SER A 123 14.22 -13.15 4.41
CA SER A 123 13.16 -12.25 4.88
C SER A 123 12.32 -11.72 3.72
N ALA A 124 12.95 -11.29 2.63
CA ALA A 124 12.23 -10.83 1.43
C ALA A 124 11.41 -11.95 0.76
N LEU A 125 11.90 -13.19 0.74
CA LEU A 125 11.15 -14.35 0.23
C LEU A 125 9.93 -14.68 1.10
N ILE A 126 10.06 -14.60 2.42
CA ILE A 126 8.93 -14.83 3.33
C ILE A 126 7.92 -13.69 3.23
N GLU A 127 8.33 -12.44 3.06
CA GLU A 127 7.41 -11.32 2.81
C GLU A 127 6.51 -11.57 1.57
N LEU A 128 7.04 -12.20 0.51
CA LEU A 128 6.27 -12.54 -0.70
C LEU A 128 5.14 -13.55 -0.45
N MET A 129 5.24 -14.40 0.59
CA MET A 129 4.20 -15.36 0.95
C MET A 129 2.87 -14.68 1.32
N GLY A 130 2.92 -13.40 1.70
CA GLY A 130 1.72 -12.59 1.91
C GLY A 130 0.84 -12.44 0.66
N VAL A 131 1.42 -12.56 -0.54
CA VAL A 131 0.67 -12.65 -1.80
C VAL A 131 0.09 -14.06 -1.92
N GLY A 132 -1.21 -14.19 -2.14
CA GLY A 132 -1.88 -15.50 -2.26
C GLY A 132 -1.80 -16.34 -0.99
N LEU A 133 -1.64 -15.72 0.18
CA LEU A 133 -1.53 -16.37 1.48
C LEU A 133 -2.76 -17.26 1.73
N SER A 134 -2.52 -18.52 2.11
CA SER A 134 -3.58 -19.51 2.32
C SER A 134 -3.25 -20.44 3.49
N ALA A 135 -4.24 -21.21 3.94
CA ALA A 135 -4.05 -22.19 5.02
C ALA A 135 -2.98 -23.25 4.69
N ASP A 136 -2.77 -23.56 3.41
CA ASP A 136 -1.74 -24.50 2.94
C ASP A 136 -0.31 -24.01 3.19
N ASP A 137 -0.13 -22.71 3.44
CA ASP A 137 1.15 -22.13 3.78
C ASP A 137 1.51 -22.31 5.28
N ALA A 138 0.52 -22.61 6.13
CA ALA A 138 0.70 -22.65 7.58
C ALA A 138 1.76 -23.66 8.06
N PRO A 139 1.85 -24.90 7.53
CA PRO A 139 2.90 -25.85 7.95
C PRO A 139 4.32 -25.33 7.70
N PHE A 140 4.55 -24.70 6.54
CA PHE A 140 5.83 -24.10 6.20
C PHE A 140 6.12 -22.89 7.10
N LEU A 141 5.15 -21.99 7.30
CA LEU A 141 5.35 -20.83 8.17
C LEU A 141 5.64 -21.25 9.63
N LYS A 142 5.00 -22.30 10.14
CA LYS A 142 5.28 -22.85 11.48
C LYS A 142 6.71 -23.40 11.60
N SER A 143 7.25 -24.00 10.54
CA SER A 143 8.63 -24.52 10.56
C SER A 143 9.68 -23.40 10.66
N LEU A 144 9.36 -22.20 10.15
CA LEU A 144 10.25 -21.03 10.19
C LEU A 144 10.47 -20.47 11.60
N PHE A 145 9.71 -20.89 12.62
CA PHE A 145 10.02 -20.53 14.01
C PHE A 145 11.37 -21.08 14.49
N ALA A 146 11.92 -22.09 13.82
CA ALA A 146 13.28 -22.57 14.05
C ALA A 146 14.36 -21.79 13.24
N ASP A 147 13.99 -20.80 12.41
CA ASP A 147 14.96 -20.03 11.63
C ASP A 147 15.90 -19.24 12.56
N ARG A 148 17.17 -19.15 12.16
CA ARG A 148 18.24 -18.42 12.85
C ARG A 148 18.03 -16.89 12.88
N SER A 149 17.25 -16.34 11.95
CA SER A 149 16.96 -14.90 11.86
C SER A 149 15.71 -14.55 12.64
N GLY A 150 15.83 -13.65 13.61
CA GLY A 150 14.68 -13.11 14.34
C GLY A 150 13.63 -12.47 13.41
N ARG A 151 14.07 -11.76 12.36
CA ARG A 151 13.18 -11.15 11.37
C ARG A 151 12.36 -12.19 10.59
N VAL A 152 12.96 -13.33 10.24
CA VAL A 152 12.24 -14.41 9.52
C VAL A 152 11.18 -15.03 10.44
N ARG A 153 11.52 -15.29 11.71
CA ARG A 153 10.55 -15.81 12.70
C ARG A 153 9.38 -14.84 12.91
N GLU A 154 9.67 -13.55 13.02
CA GLU A 154 8.67 -12.50 13.18
C GLU A 154 7.73 -12.42 11.96
N LEU A 155 8.29 -12.41 10.74
CA LEU A 155 7.48 -12.40 9.51
C LEU A 155 6.58 -13.64 9.41
N ALA A 156 7.10 -14.82 9.76
CA ALA A 156 6.31 -16.05 9.78
C ALA A 156 5.14 -15.96 10.79
N GLY A 157 5.39 -15.43 12.00
CA GLY A 157 4.36 -15.22 13.01
C GLY A 157 3.26 -14.25 12.55
N ARG A 158 3.64 -13.14 11.92
CA ARG A 158 2.69 -12.17 11.34
C ARG A 158 1.82 -12.80 10.26
N LEU A 159 2.39 -13.61 9.37
CA LEU A 159 1.63 -14.29 8.31
C LEU A 159 0.70 -15.38 8.88
N LEU A 160 1.13 -16.12 9.90
CA LEU A 160 0.28 -17.08 10.61
C LEU A 160 -0.90 -16.38 11.29
N ALA A 161 -0.68 -15.25 11.95
CA ALA A 161 -1.75 -14.46 12.55
C ALA A 161 -2.82 -14.05 11.53
N ARG A 162 -2.41 -13.67 10.31
CA ARG A 162 -3.35 -13.35 9.20
C ARG A 162 -4.20 -14.55 8.76
N LEU A 163 -3.70 -15.77 8.96
CA LEU A 163 -4.46 -17.02 8.73
C LEU A 163 -5.36 -17.38 9.92
N GLY A 164 -5.37 -16.57 10.97
CA GLY A 164 -6.10 -16.84 12.20
C GLY A 164 -5.41 -17.88 13.09
N GLU A 165 -4.14 -18.17 12.86
CA GLU A 165 -3.35 -18.97 13.79
C GLU A 165 -2.87 -18.09 14.94
N HIS A 166 -2.72 -18.68 16.12
CA HIS A 166 -2.10 -17.97 17.24
C HIS A 166 -0.63 -17.71 16.94
N GLY A 167 -0.11 -16.58 17.41
CA GLY A 167 1.32 -16.33 17.35
C GLY A 167 2.09 -17.45 18.02
N ASN A 168 3.34 -17.69 17.61
CA ASN A 168 4.22 -18.51 18.44
C ASN A 168 4.33 -17.81 19.81
N PRO A 169 3.97 -18.48 20.93
CA PRO A 169 4.31 -17.96 22.24
C PRO A 169 5.84 -17.97 22.35
N GLY A 170 6.47 -16.85 21.98
CA GLY A 170 7.92 -16.70 21.98
C GLY A 170 8.46 -16.75 23.42
N ASP A 171 9.39 -17.69 23.64
CA ASP A 171 10.33 -17.82 24.76
C ASP A 171 9.83 -17.42 26.15
N GLY A 172 9.03 -18.28 26.78
CA GLY A 172 9.09 -18.56 28.23
C GLY A 172 9.08 -17.37 29.22
N GLY A 173 8.67 -16.18 28.77
CA GLY A 173 8.51 -14.99 29.59
C GLY A 173 7.38 -15.24 30.58
N THR A 174 7.57 -14.82 31.82
CA THR A 174 6.60 -15.01 32.90
C THR A 174 5.37 -14.11 32.76
N GLU A 175 5.43 -13.09 31.91
CA GLU A 175 4.35 -12.12 31.66
C GLU A 175 3.76 -12.34 30.25
N ASP A 176 2.43 -12.49 30.18
CA ASP A 176 1.67 -12.57 28.94
C ASP A 176 1.51 -11.15 28.35
N PRO A 177 2.23 -10.80 27.27
CA PRO A 177 2.17 -9.46 26.69
C PRO A 177 0.79 -9.12 26.13
N THR A 178 0.00 -10.13 25.72
CA THR A 178 -1.37 -9.92 25.23
C THR A 178 -2.29 -9.53 26.38
N ALA A 179 -2.15 -10.18 27.54
CA ALA A 179 -2.87 -9.78 28.74
C ALA A 179 -2.46 -8.39 29.24
N GLU A 180 -1.17 -8.04 29.17
CA GLU A 180 -0.69 -6.69 29.47
C GLU A 180 -1.30 -5.65 28.53
N LEU A 181 -1.33 -5.93 27.22
CA LEU A 181 -1.96 -5.06 26.24
C LEU A 181 -3.46 -4.89 26.52
N ALA A 182 -4.16 -5.99 26.78
CA ALA A 182 -5.58 -5.98 27.08
C ALA A 182 -5.92 -5.13 28.32
N ALA A 183 -5.04 -5.10 29.32
CA ALA A 183 -5.20 -4.29 30.52
C ALA A 183 -5.19 -2.77 30.26
N PHE A 184 -4.75 -2.32 29.08
CA PHE A 184 -4.87 -0.92 28.65
C PHE A 184 -6.25 -0.55 28.10
N PHE A 185 -7.21 -1.47 28.07
CA PHE A 185 -8.56 -1.24 27.54
C PHE A 185 -9.62 -1.51 28.60
N ALA A 186 -10.60 -0.62 28.70
CA ALA A 186 -11.79 -0.82 29.54
C ALA A 186 -12.90 -1.46 28.70
N GLU A 187 -13.47 -2.57 29.21
CA GLU A 187 -14.69 -3.15 28.64
C GLU A 187 -15.92 -2.41 29.19
N GLY A 188 -16.73 -1.88 28.28
CA GLY A 188 -17.96 -1.15 28.57
C GLY A 188 -19.18 -1.77 27.91
N LYS A 189 -20.34 -1.12 28.11
CA LYS A 189 -21.59 -1.43 27.40
C LYS A 189 -22.20 -0.14 26.85
N SER A 190 -22.62 -0.17 25.59
CA SER A 190 -23.33 0.94 24.94
C SER A 190 -24.70 0.51 24.41
N GLY A 191 -25.65 1.44 24.32
CA GLY A 191 -27.00 1.24 23.80
C GLY A 191 -28.08 0.95 24.86
N PHE A 192 -29.25 1.57 24.71
CA PHE A 192 -30.37 1.51 25.67
C PHE A 192 -31.26 0.26 25.51
N LEU A 193 -31.40 -0.26 24.28
CA LEU A 193 -32.26 -1.41 23.95
C LEU A 193 -31.49 -2.72 23.71
N ARG A 194 -30.24 -2.64 23.22
CA ARG A 194 -29.35 -3.79 23.04
C ARG A 194 -27.96 -3.38 23.52
N ARG A 195 -27.56 -3.84 24.70
CA ARG A 195 -26.25 -3.55 25.29
C ARG A 195 -25.16 -4.21 24.45
N ARG A 196 -24.47 -3.44 23.60
CA ARG A 196 -23.31 -3.87 22.83
C ARG A 196 -22.06 -3.67 23.69
N THR A 197 -21.18 -4.67 23.74
CA THR A 197 -19.85 -4.51 24.35
C THR A 197 -19.08 -3.43 23.61
N THR A 198 -18.33 -2.61 24.34
CA THR A 198 -17.43 -1.61 23.77
C THR A 198 -16.04 -1.75 24.38
N TYR A 199 -15.00 -1.49 23.60
CA TYR A 199 -13.61 -1.45 24.05
C TYR A 199 -13.10 -0.01 23.95
N THR A 200 -12.63 0.52 25.07
CA THR A 200 -12.20 1.92 25.17
C THR A 200 -10.76 2.00 25.69
N PRO A 201 -9.84 2.66 24.97
CA PRO A 201 -8.50 2.96 25.47
C PRO A 201 -8.53 3.67 26.81
N ILE A 202 -7.80 3.14 27.79
CA ILE A 202 -7.61 3.81 29.07
C ILE A 202 -6.63 4.96 28.88
N ARG A 203 -6.98 6.13 29.40
CA ARG A 203 -6.11 7.30 29.42
C ARG A 203 -4.89 7.06 30.31
N LEU A 204 -3.71 7.21 29.74
CA LEU A 204 -2.43 6.94 30.41
C LEU A 204 -1.92 8.18 31.14
N LYS A 205 -1.06 7.96 32.14
CA LYS A 205 -0.55 9.00 33.04
C LYS A 205 0.91 9.36 32.79
N SER A 206 1.63 8.57 31.99
CA SER A 206 3.03 8.82 31.68
C SER A 206 3.41 8.43 30.25
N PRO A 207 4.40 9.12 29.64
CA PRO A 207 4.95 8.75 28.34
C PRO A 207 5.52 7.32 28.29
N ALA A 208 6.03 6.81 29.42
CA ALA A 208 6.53 5.44 29.51
C ALA A 208 5.41 4.41 29.32
N GLN A 209 4.22 4.67 29.85
CA GLN A 209 3.05 3.82 29.63
C GLN A 209 2.59 3.87 28.17
N GLU A 210 2.61 5.06 27.56
CA GLU A 210 2.25 5.23 26.14
C GLU A 210 3.23 4.48 25.22
N ALA A 211 4.52 4.60 25.48
CA ALA A 211 5.56 3.85 24.76
C ALA A 211 5.37 2.34 24.92
N ARG A 212 5.17 1.85 26.15
CA ARG A 212 4.92 0.43 26.41
C ARG A 212 3.69 -0.10 25.70
N ARG A 213 2.57 0.65 25.74
CA ARG A 213 1.35 0.30 24.99
C ARG A 213 1.63 0.21 23.48
N GLY A 214 2.40 1.16 22.94
CA GLY A 214 2.84 1.14 21.54
C GLY A 214 3.68 -0.09 21.19
N ASP A 215 4.67 -0.45 22.02
CA ASP A 215 5.51 -1.64 21.83
C ASP A 215 4.69 -2.93 21.84
N LEU A 216 3.71 -3.02 22.75
CA LEU A 216 2.79 -4.15 22.82
C LEU A 216 1.89 -4.24 21.58
N PHE A 217 1.35 -3.11 21.09
CA PHE A 217 0.62 -3.11 19.81
C PHE A 217 1.48 -3.55 18.62
N ALA A 218 2.78 -3.25 18.64
CA ALA A 218 3.71 -3.63 17.58
C ALA A 218 4.12 -5.11 17.62
N THR A 219 3.99 -5.78 18.77
CA THR A 219 4.50 -7.14 19.00
C THR A 219 3.41 -8.19 19.20
N CYS A 220 2.26 -7.82 19.75
CA CYS A 220 1.09 -8.69 19.86
C CYS A 220 0.34 -8.79 18.52
N TYR A 221 -0.44 -9.86 18.36
CA TYR A 221 -1.28 -10.07 17.19
C TYR A 221 -2.75 -9.84 17.49
N LEU A 222 -3.48 -9.34 16.49
CA LEU A 222 -4.91 -9.02 16.61
C LEU A 222 -5.74 -10.23 17.04
N ARG A 223 -5.44 -11.41 16.47
CA ARG A 223 -6.07 -12.68 16.80
C ARG A 223 -5.99 -12.99 18.30
N ASP A 224 -4.81 -12.82 18.88
CA ASP A 224 -4.55 -13.12 20.30
C ASP A 224 -5.24 -12.09 21.20
N LEU A 225 -5.16 -10.80 20.85
CA LEU A 225 -5.85 -9.73 21.58
C LEU A 225 -7.38 -9.91 21.57
N ALA A 226 -7.97 -10.22 20.42
CA ALA A 226 -9.41 -10.47 20.31
C ALA A 226 -9.82 -11.74 21.10
N ALA A 227 -9.00 -12.80 21.02
CA ALA A 227 -9.23 -14.04 21.76
C ALA A 227 -9.17 -13.85 23.28
N HIS A 228 -8.31 -12.95 23.78
CA HIS A 228 -8.27 -12.59 25.21
C HIS A 228 -9.63 -12.08 25.71
N PHE A 229 -10.37 -11.33 24.89
CA PHE A 229 -11.73 -10.86 25.20
C PHE A 229 -12.84 -11.86 24.81
N GLY A 230 -12.48 -13.07 24.37
CA GLY A 230 -13.44 -14.06 23.87
C GLY A 230 -14.21 -13.61 22.63
N LYS A 231 -13.58 -12.80 21.76
CA LYS A 231 -14.16 -12.25 20.53
C LYS A 231 -13.45 -12.73 19.28
N THR A 232 -14.16 -12.66 18.16
CA THR A 232 -13.52 -12.66 16.83
C THR A 232 -12.83 -11.32 16.58
N GLU A 233 -11.90 -11.27 15.63
CA GLU A 233 -11.24 -10.02 15.24
C GLU A 233 -12.26 -8.95 14.81
N SER A 234 -13.25 -9.31 13.98
CA SER A 234 -14.28 -8.38 13.51
C SER A 234 -15.20 -7.92 14.64
N ASP A 235 -15.58 -8.79 15.58
CA ASP A 235 -16.40 -8.39 16.73
C ASP A 235 -15.65 -7.42 17.65
N PHE A 236 -14.35 -7.65 17.86
CA PHE A 236 -13.50 -6.76 18.64
C PHE A 236 -13.40 -5.38 17.97
N LEU A 237 -13.06 -5.34 16.68
CA LEU A 237 -12.93 -4.11 15.91
C LEU A 237 -14.25 -3.33 15.83
N GLY A 238 -15.37 -4.00 15.60
CA GLY A 238 -16.68 -3.36 15.56
C GLY A 238 -17.17 -2.86 16.93
N ALA A 239 -16.51 -3.25 18.02
CA ALA A 239 -16.78 -2.77 19.38
C ALA A 239 -15.78 -1.69 19.83
N TRP A 240 -14.72 -1.43 19.07
CA TRP A 240 -13.73 -0.40 19.38
C TRP A 240 -14.36 1.00 19.36
N GLN A 241 -13.93 1.88 20.27
CA GLN A 241 -14.38 3.27 20.35
C GLN A 241 -13.30 4.22 19.81
N PHE A 242 -13.42 4.57 18.52
CA PHE A 242 -12.53 5.53 17.86
C PHE A 242 -12.71 6.96 18.39
N GLY A 243 -11.65 7.75 18.32
CA GLY A 243 -11.62 9.17 18.72
C GLY A 243 -11.48 9.39 20.22
N VAL A 244 -11.34 8.33 21.03
CA VAL A 244 -11.05 8.45 22.46
C VAL A 244 -9.57 8.70 22.71
N ASP A 245 -8.70 8.04 21.95
CA ASP A 245 -7.24 8.15 22.01
C ASP A 245 -6.65 7.91 20.61
N ASP A 246 -6.29 9.01 19.93
CA ASP A 246 -5.80 8.96 18.54
C ASP A 246 -4.57 8.06 18.37
N ASN A 247 -3.70 7.96 19.39
CA ASN A 247 -2.53 7.08 19.34
C ASN A 247 -2.93 5.61 19.45
N ALA A 248 -3.87 5.27 20.33
CA ALA A 248 -4.38 3.91 20.45
C ALA A 248 -5.09 3.46 19.17
N ASP A 249 -5.88 4.35 18.55
CA ASP A 249 -6.53 4.09 17.27
C ASP A 249 -5.50 3.79 16.17
N LEU A 250 -4.49 4.64 16.05
CA LEU A 250 -3.39 4.46 15.10
C LEU A 250 -2.63 3.15 15.33
N PHE A 251 -2.33 2.81 16.58
CA PHE A 251 -1.65 1.57 16.93
C PHE A 251 -2.49 0.33 16.62
N LEU A 252 -3.80 0.36 16.91
CA LEU A 252 -4.71 -0.72 16.55
C LEU A 252 -4.75 -0.94 15.03
N ILE A 253 -4.86 0.14 14.24
CA ILE A 253 -4.92 0.03 12.79
C ILE A 253 -3.61 -0.52 12.21
N ARG A 254 -2.46 -0.14 12.78
CA ARG A 254 -1.16 -0.72 12.42
C ARG A 254 -1.08 -2.21 12.79
N MET A 255 -1.55 -2.61 13.96
CA MET A 255 -1.65 -4.02 14.34
C MET A 255 -2.52 -4.81 13.35
N VAL A 256 -3.66 -4.25 12.94
CA VAL A 256 -4.57 -4.86 11.94
C VAL A 256 -3.88 -4.99 10.58
N SER A 257 -3.17 -3.95 10.12
CA SER A 257 -2.38 -3.98 8.88
C SER A 257 -1.35 -5.12 8.88
N VAL A 258 -0.70 -5.32 10.04
CA VAL A 258 0.36 -6.32 10.21
C VAL A 258 -0.19 -7.73 10.36
N SER A 259 -1.16 -7.95 11.24
CA SER A 259 -1.54 -9.28 11.75
C SER A 259 -3.01 -9.67 11.53
N GLY A 260 -3.88 -8.70 11.21
CA GLY A 260 -5.30 -8.98 11.01
C GLY A 260 -5.55 -9.82 9.77
N GLY A 261 -6.52 -10.73 9.85
CA GLY A 261 -7.00 -11.47 8.70
C GLY A 261 -7.69 -10.57 7.67
N GLU A 262 -7.87 -11.06 6.44
CA GLU A 262 -8.47 -10.28 5.34
C GLU A 262 -9.87 -9.75 5.70
N ALA A 263 -10.68 -10.55 6.40
CA ALA A 263 -12.00 -10.13 6.86
C ALA A 263 -11.94 -8.99 7.89
N ALA A 264 -10.93 -8.98 8.77
CA ALA A 264 -10.73 -7.92 9.76
C ALA A 264 -10.28 -6.62 9.11
N VAL A 265 -9.34 -6.69 8.16
CA VAL A 265 -8.87 -5.55 7.36
C VAL A 265 -10.05 -4.93 6.59
N ALA A 266 -10.81 -5.76 5.87
CA ALA A 266 -11.98 -5.33 5.12
C ALA A 266 -13.04 -4.67 6.02
N HIS A 267 -13.39 -5.32 7.15
CA HIS A 267 -14.36 -4.79 8.10
C HIS A 267 -13.96 -3.44 8.67
N LEU A 268 -12.69 -3.29 9.07
CA LEU A 268 -12.17 -2.04 9.62
C LEU A 268 -12.17 -0.93 8.57
N ALA A 269 -11.68 -1.21 7.36
CA ALA A 269 -11.66 -0.24 6.28
C ALA A 269 -13.06 0.25 5.92
N ASP A 270 -14.03 -0.67 5.79
CA ASP A 270 -15.42 -0.32 5.46
C ASP A 270 -16.05 0.52 6.58
N THR A 271 -15.76 0.21 7.84
CA THR A 271 -16.25 0.96 9.01
C THR A 271 -15.71 2.38 9.03
N LEU A 272 -14.39 2.56 8.86
CA LEU A 272 -13.73 3.86 8.88
C LEU A 272 -14.14 4.74 7.69
N VAL A 273 -14.29 4.15 6.49
CA VAL A 273 -14.78 4.89 5.31
C VAL A 273 -16.23 5.33 5.52
N ALA A 274 -17.09 4.47 6.08
CA ALA A 274 -18.48 4.80 6.33
C ALA A 274 -18.67 5.90 7.39
N GLU A 275 -17.78 5.98 8.38
CA GLU A 275 -17.76 7.05 9.38
C GLU A 275 -17.39 8.42 8.76
N GLY A 276 -16.53 8.42 7.73
CA GLY A 276 -16.09 9.63 7.03
C GLY A 276 -15.13 10.49 7.86
N GLY A 277 -14.88 11.72 7.41
CA GLY A 277 -14.06 12.70 8.16
C GLY A 277 -12.63 12.22 8.49
N LYS A 278 -12.15 12.51 9.71
CA LYS A 278 -10.81 12.10 10.19
C LYS A 278 -10.63 10.57 10.28
N PRO A 279 -11.59 9.78 10.82
CA PRO A 279 -11.46 8.32 10.87
C PRO A 279 -11.17 7.68 9.51
N ALA A 280 -11.78 8.17 8.43
CA ALA A 280 -11.53 7.64 7.08
C ALA A 280 -10.04 7.73 6.67
N LEU A 281 -9.30 8.74 7.13
CA LEU A 281 -7.87 8.89 6.81
C LEU A 281 -7.01 7.80 7.43
N LEU A 282 -7.46 7.18 8.52
CA LEU A 282 -6.73 6.08 9.14
C LEU A 282 -6.63 4.85 8.22
N VAL A 283 -7.52 4.72 7.24
CA VAL A 283 -7.49 3.66 6.22
C VAL A 283 -6.22 3.72 5.37
N LEU A 284 -5.52 4.86 5.31
CA LEU A 284 -4.21 4.97 4.67
C LEU A 284 -3.19 3.96 5.22
N HIS A 285 -3.29 3.60 6.51
CA HIS A 285 -2.41 2.59 7.11
C HIS A 285 -2.74 1.14 6.71
N LEU A 286 -3.87 0.92 6.03
CA LEU A 286 -4.30 -0.38 5.52
C LEU A 286 -4.05 -0.54 4.01
N MET A 287 -3.64 0.52 3.29
CA MET A 287 -3.59 0.54 1.81
C MET A 287 -2.92 -0.68 1.19
N ALA A 288 -1.79 -1.14 1.74
CA ALA A 288 -1.05 -2.30 1.23
C ALA A 288 -1.85 -3.62 1.27
N ARG A 289 -2.88 -3.70 2.12
CA ARG A 289 -3.75 -4.89 2.29
C ARG A 289 -5.11 -4.75 1.61
N LEU A 290 -5.46 -3.58 1.06
CA LEU A 290 -6.78 -3.36 0.47
C LEU A 290 -6.85 -3.80 -1.00
N ASP A 291 -8.01 -4.35 -1.37
CA ASP A 291 -8.38 -4.53 -2.77
C ASP A 291 -8.63 -3.19 -3.49
N SER A 292 -8.57 -3.23 -4.83
CA SER A 292 -8.75 -2.03 -5.66
C SER A 292 -10.09 -1.34 -5.44
N GLY A 293 -11.17 -2.06 -5.10
CA GLY A 293 -12.48 -1.49 -4.82
C GLY A 293 -12.47 -0.59 -3.58
N ARG A 294 -11.92 -1.09 -2.46
CA ARG A 294 -11.79 -0.33 -1.21
C ARG A 294 -10.84 0.85 -1.32
N LYS A 295 -9.72 0.67 -2.04
CA LYS A 295 -8.79 1.77 -2.36
C LYS A 295 -9.51 2.91 -3.08
N ARG A 296 -10.30 2.59 -4.11
CA ARG A 296 -11.10 3.57 -4.86
C ARG A 296 -12.19 4.22 -3.99
N ALA A 297 -12.83 3.45 -3.10
CA ALA A 297 -13.83 3.97 -2.17
C ALA A 297 -13.24 5.02 -1.21
N LEU A 298 -12.07 4.76 -0.61
CA LEU A 298 -11.36 5.74 0.22
C LEU A 298 -11.04 7.02 -0.57
N ILE A 299 -10.49 6.88 -1.78
CA ILE A 299 -10.12 8.03 -2.61
C ILE A 299 -11.35 8.88 -2.94
N ARG A 300 -12.47 8.25 -3.33
CA ARG A 300 -13.73 8.96 -3.55
C ARG A 300 -14.21 9.69 -2.30
N GLN A 301 -14.07 9.08 -1.12
CA GLN A 301 -14.41 9.74 0.15
C GLN A 301 -13.52 10.97 0.41
N ILE A 302 -12.20 10.87 0.20
CA ILE A 302 -11.27 12.00 0.32
C ILE A 302 -11.66 13.14 -0.62
N LEU A 303 -11.98 12.81 -1.88
CA LEU A 303 -12.38 13.79 -2.91
C LEU A 303 -13.72 14.48 -2.57
N LYS A 304 -14.62 13.78 -1.87
CA LYS A 304 -15.94 14.29 -1.49
C LYS A 304 -15.87 15.27 -0.32
N ASP A 305 -15.19 14.90 0.76
CA ASP A 305 -15.32 15.59 2.06
C ASP A 305 -14.27 16.68 2.29
N THR A 306 -13.20 16.76 1.49
CA THR A 306 -12.14 17.81 1.49
C THR A 306 -11.43 18.16 2.79
N TYR A 307 -11.80 17.56 3.92
CA TYR A 307 -11.21 17.83 5.24
C TYR A 307 -9.68 17.73 5.21
N ASP A 308 -9.15 16.82 4.40
CA ASP A 308 -7.73 16.69 4.13
C ASP A 308 -7.49 16.19 2.70
N LEU A 309 -7.69 17.05 1.69
CA LEU A 309 -7.32 16.71 0.30
C LEU A 309 -5.84 16.34 0.16
N HIS A 310 -4.98 16.83 1.05
CA HIS A 310 -3.56 16.48 1.04
C HIS A 310 -3.32 15.00 1.36
N ALA A 311 -4.25 14.34 2.07
CA ALA A 311 -4.23 12.89 2.27
C ALA A 311 -4.21 12.09 0.97
N LEU A 312 -4.70 12.64 -0.15
CA LEU A 312 -4.60 12.00 -1.47
C LEU A 312 -3.14 11.72 -1.86
N ASN A 313 -2.21 12.57 -1.43
CA ASN A 313 -0.78 12.36 -1.67
C ASN A 313 -0.20 11.21 -0.86
N GLN A 314 -0.88 10.71 0.17
CA GLN A 314 -0.42 9.59 1.00
C GLN A 314 -0.94 8.24 0.50
N VAL A 315 -1.75 8.24 -0.55
CA VAL A 315 -2.33 7.01 -1.12
C VAL A 315 -1.26 6.19 -1.85
N GLU A 316 -1.20 4.89 -1.57
CA GLU A 316 -0.20 3.93 -2.06
C GLU A 316 -0.85 2.69 -2.69
N GLY A 317 -0.10 2.01 -3.58
CA GLY A 317 -0.55 0.76 -4.21
C GLY A 317 -1.85 0.87 -5.01
N VAL A 318 -2.10 2.01 -5.65
CA VAL A 318 -3.31 2.27 -6.44
C VAL A 318 -3.04 2.23 -7.93
N GLU A 319 -4.05 1.77 -8.68
CA GLU A 319 -3.99 1.69 -10.14
C GLU A 319 -4.06 3.09 -10.76
N ALA A 320 -3.42 3.24 -11.92
CA ALA A 320 -3.52 4.45 -12.73
C ALA A 320 -4.84 4.45 -13.54
N GLY A 321 -5.34 5.64 -13.87
CA GLY A 321 -6.28 5.78 -14.98
C GLY A 321 -7.70 5.24 -14.78
N TRP A 322 -8.28 5.35 -13.60
CA TRP A 322 -9.66 4.89 -13.32
C TRP A 322 -10.59 5.99 -12.81
N LEU A 323 -10.05 7.14 -12.39
CA LEU A 323 -10.83 8.23 -11.82
C LEU A 323 -11.53 8.99 -12.94
N GLU A 324 -12.86 9.06 -12.87
CA GLU A 324 -13.68 9.70 -13.90
C GLU A 324 -14.01 11.14 -13.53
N TRP A 325 -14.46 11.92 -14.52
CA TRP A 325 -14.83 13.32 -14.31
C TRP A 325 -15.93 13.50 -13.25
N ASP A 326 -16.87 12.57 -13.18
CA ASP A 326 -17.96 12.60 -12.20
C ASP A 326 -17.44 12.41 -10.77
N ASP A 327 -16.32 11.71 -10.57
CA ASP A 327 -15.70 11.57 -9.25
C ASP A 327 -15.13 12.92 -8.74
N LEU A 328 -14.74 13.82 -9.65
CA LEU A 328 -14.22 15.15 -9.31
C LEU A 328 -15.32 16.20 -9.09
N THR A 329 -16.44 16.08 -9.82
CA THR A 329 -17.55 17.04 -9.75
C THR A 329 -18.54 16.76 -8.65
N ASN A 330 -18.67 15.51 -8.20
CA ASN A 330 -19.60 15.12 -7.12
C ASN A 330 -19.08 15.42 -5.70
N GLY A 331 -18.16 16.37 -5.56
CA GLY A 331 -17.48 16.69 -4.31
C GLY A 331 -16.95 18.12 -4.25
N GLN A 332 -16.17 18.41 -3.22
CA GLN A 332 -15.60 19.74 -2.98
C GLN A 332 -14.20 19.92 -3.58
N THR A 333 -13.65 18.90 -4.25
CA THR A 333 -12.30 18.93 -4.83
C THR A 333 -12.12 20.03 -5.88
N LEU A 334 -12.98 20.10 -6.90
CA LEU A 334 -12.87 21.13 -7.94
C LEU A 334 -13.03 22.56 -7.39
N PRO A 335 -14.05 22.86 -6.56
CA PRO A 335 -14.13 24.17 -5.89
C PRO A 335 -12.88 24.53 -5.09
N ALA A 336 -12.31 23.58 -4.34
CA ALA A 336 -11.09 23.81 -3.57
C ALA A 336 -9.88 24.11 -4.48
N LEU A 337 -9.73 23.39 -5.59
CA LEU A 337 -8.69 23.65 -6.58
C LEU A 337 -8.85 25.03 -7.22
N HIS A 338 -10.06 25.39 -7.66
CA HIS A 338 -10.35 26.71 -8.23
C HIS A 338 -10.01 27.83 -7.26
N SER A 339 -10.43 27.69 -6.00
CA SER A 339 -10.13 28.67 -4.96
C SER A 339 -8.62 28.80 -4.69
N ALA A 340 -7.88 27.70 -4.67
CA ALA A 340 -6.43 27.71 -4.47
C ALA A 340 -5.68 28.36 -5.65
N ILE A 341 -6.13 28.09 -6.89
CA ILE A 341 -5.54 28.62 -8.12
C ILE A 341 -5.79 30.13 -8.24
N ALA A 342 -7.03 30.56 -8.05
CA ALA A 342 -7.42 31.97 -8.16
C ALA A 342 -6.92 32.82 -6.98
N GLY A 343 -6.61 32.19 -5.85
CA GLY A 343 -6.09 32.85 -4.66
C GLY A 343 -4.63 33.32 -4.79
N ASN A 344 -4.14 33.97 -3.73
CA ASN A 344 -2.74 34.40 -3.61
C ASN A 344 -1.99 33.69 -2.47
N ASP A 345 -2.59 32.65 -1.90
CA ASP A 345 -1.99 31.86 -0.82
C ASP A 345 -1.02 30.82 -1.40
N GLU A 346 0.28 31.07 -1.25
CA GLU A 346 1.35 30.21 -1.77
C GLU A 346 1.35 28.77 -1.19
N PRO A 347 1.14 28.55 0.12
CA PRO A 347 0.87 27.21 0.64
C PRO A 347 -0.29 26.48 -0.06
N LEU A 348 -1.43 27.14 -0.24
CA LEU A 348 -2.59 26.52 -0.90
C LEU A 348 -2.32 26.20 -2.37
N LYS A 349 -1.61 27.08 -3.09
CA LYS A 349 -1.16 26.82 -4.47
C LYS A 349 -0.25 25.60 -4.57
N ARG A 350 0.74 25.49 -3.69
CA ARG A 350 1.63 24.32 -3.64
C ARG A 350 0.86 23.04 -3.34
N SER A 351 -0.13 23.10 -2.45
CA SER A 351 -1.01 21.96 -2.19
C SER A 351 -1.82 21.57 -3.43
N ALA A 352 -2.39 22.56 -4.14
CA ALA A 352 -3.11 22.31 -5.39
C ALA A 352 -2.23 21.68 -6.46
N ASP A 353 -0.98 22.13 -6.60
CA ASP A 353 -0.01 21.56 -7.54
C ASP A 353 0.27 20.07 -7.25
N GLN A 354 0.48 19.71 -5.97
CA GLN A 354 0.67 18.30 -5.58
C GLN A 354 -0.57 17.44 -5.81
N ILE A 355 -1.76 18.00 -5.53
CA ILE A 355 -3.03 17.32 -5.80
C ILE A 355 -3.17 17.06 -7.29
N LEU A 356 -2.88 18.04 -8.15
CA LEU A 356 -2.95 17.90 -9.60
C LEU A 356 -1.97 16.84 -10.14
N GLU A 357 -0.78 16.72 -9.56
CA GLU A 357 0.12 15.61 -9.88
C GLU A 357 -0.49 14.25 -9.54
N THR A 358 -1.06 14.10 -8.34
CA THR A 358 -1.71 12.84 -7.96
C THR A 358 -2.94 12.55 -8.83
N LEU A 359 -3.76 13.55 -9.14
CA LEU A 359 -4.89 13.42 -10.07
C LEU A 359 -4.42 13.05 -11.49
N GLY A 360 -3.27 13.55 -11.92
CA GLY A 360 -2.66 13.18 -13.19
C GLY A 360 -2.35 11.69 -13.32
N PHE A 361 -2.09 11.01 -12.20
CA PHE A 361 -1.91 9.56 -12.15
C PHE A 361 -3.25 8.80 -12.12
N LEU A 362 -4.20 9.28 -11.31
CA LEU A 362 -5.47 8.59 -11.06
C LEU A 362 -6.49 8.74 -12.19
N ALA A 363 -6.52 9.90 -12.84
CA ALA A 363 -7.51 10.27 -13.85
C ALA A 363 -7.45 9.38 -15.10
N THR A 364 -8.61 9.05 -15.67
CA THR A 364 -8.67 8.60 -17.07
C THR A 364 -8.09 9.67 -17.98
N ALA A 365 -7.62 9.29 -19.18
CA ALA A 365 -7.04 10.27 -20.10
C ALA A 365 -8.04 11.37 -20.51
N ALA A 366 -9.32 11.02 -20.69
CA ALA A 366 -10.39 11.97 -20.94
C ALA A 366 -10.60 12.93 -19.75
N THR A 367 -10.60 12.40 -18.52
CA THR A 367 -10.69 13.21 -17.30
C THR A 367 -9.48 14.13 -17.14
N ALA A 368 -8.27 13.66 -17.48
CA ALA A 368 -7.06 14.46 -17.45
C ALA A 368 -7.12 15.64 -18.43
N GLU A 369 -7.57 15.41 -19.67
CA GLU A 369 -7.76 16.46 -20.67
C GLU A 369 -8.78 17.51 -20.20
N LYS A 370 -9.92 17.05 -19.68
CA LYS A 370 -10.97 17.92 -19.17
C LYS A 370 -10.51 18.74 -17.96
N LEU A 371 -9.78 18.12 -17.03
CA LEU A 371 -9.24 18.79 -15.85
C LEU A 371 -8.23 19.87 -16.22
N ILE A 372 -7.37 19.64 -17.23
CA ILE A 372 -6.46 20.69 -17.75
C ILE A 372 -7.26 21.91 -18.21
N GLY A 373 -8.30 21.71 -19.02
CA GLY A 373 -9.13 22.81 -19.51
C GLY A 373 -9.81 23.58 -18.37
N ASP A 374 -10.34 22.86 -17.39
CA ASP A 374 -11.05 23.41 -16.24
C ASP A 374 -10.16 24.28 -15.34
N VAL A 375 -8.97 23.77 -14.95
CA VAL A 375 -8.05 24.55 -14.08
C VAL A 375 -7.37 25.71 -14.80
N VAL A 376 -7.16 25.60 -16.12
CA VAL A 376 -6.68 26.72 -16.95
C VAL A 376 -7.75 27.81 -17.03
N ALA A 377 -9.03 27.45 -17.20
CA ALA A 377 -10.12 28.40 -17.16
C ALA A 377 -10.26 29.08 -15.78
N ALA A 378 -9.90 28.38 -14.71
CA ALA A 378 -9.83 28.94 -13.35
C ALA A 378 -8.60 29.84 -13.09
N GLY A 379 -7.71 30.02 -14.08
CA GLY A 379 -6.57 30.95 -14.00
C GLY A 379 -5.19 30.29 -13.88
N MET A 380 -5.10 28.95 -13.94
CA MET A 380 -3.80 28.27 -13.97
C MET A 380 -3.11 28.53 -15.31
N ALA A 381 -1.79 28.80 -15.27
CA ALA A 381 -1.01 28.96 -16.49
C ALA A 381 -1.04 27.65 -17.32
N PRO A 382 -1.34 27.69 -18.64
CA PRO A 382 -1.38 26.49 -19.47
C PRO A 382 -0.07 25.68 -19.50
N ALA A 383 1.07 26.36 -19.25
CA ALA A 383 2.40 25.77 -19.18
C ALA A 383 2.85 25.40 -17.75
N ALA A 384 1.95 25.46 -16.76
CA ALA A 384 2.27 25.15 -15.37
C ALA A 384 2.90 23.73 -15.25
N PRO A 385 3.99 23.58 -14.47
CA PRO A 385 4.65 22.27 -14.27
C PRO A 385 3.74 21.19 -13.68
N SER A 386 2.85 21.55 -12.75
CA SER A 386 1.89 20.65 -12.10
C SER A 386 0.90 19.98 -13.07
N LEU A 387 0.67 20.58 -14.24
CA LEU A 387 -0.10 19.97 -15.32
C LEU A 387 0.70 18.95 -16.14
N GLY A 388 1.98 18.74 -15.85
CA GLY A 388 2.88 17.87 -16.62
C GLY A 388 2.38 16.44 -16.74
N LEU A 389 2.00 15.83 -15.60
CA LEU A 389 1.52 14.45 -15.59
C LEU A 389 0.13 14.32 -16.23
N LEU A 390 -0.76 15.30 -16.03
CA LEU A 390 -2.06 15.35 -16.71
C LEU A 390 -1.90 15.42 -18.24
N ARG A 391 -0.98 16.28 -18.73
CA ARG A 391 -0.70 16.40 -20.17
C ARG A 391 -0.12 15.12 -20.75
N LEU A 392 0.80 14.48 -20.04
CA LEU A 392 1.32 13.17 -20.43
C LEU A 392 0.16 12.15 -20.49
N ASN A 393 -0.65 12.04 -19.44
CA ASN A 393 -1.79 11.11 -19.38
C ASN A 393 -2.76 11.31 -20.55
N ALA A 394 -3.21 12.54 -20.79
CA ALA A 394 -4.08 12.88 -21.92
C ALA A 394 -3.46 12.47 -23.26
N SER A 395 -2.15 12.69 -23.45
CA SER A 395 -1.44 12.33 -24.69
C SER A 395 -1.25 10.83 -24.93
N LEU A 396 -1.39 10.01 -23.88
CA LEU A 396 -1.27 8.56 -23.96
C LEU A 396 -2.58 7.88 -24.40
N ALA A 397 -3.67 8.63 -24.55
CA ALA A 397 -4.86 8.16 -25.28
C ALA A 397 -4.60 8.19 -26.79
N GLY A 398 -4.02 7.10 -27.31
CA GLY A 398 -3.95 6.78 -28.74
C GLY A 398 -4.42 5.34 -28.97
N PRO A 399 -4.94 4.99 -30.16
CA PRO A 399 -5.79 3.82 -30.36
C PRO A 399 -5.02 2.52 -30.16
N GLY A 400 -5.52 1.66 -29.28
CA GLY A 400 -5.09 0.25 -29.23
C GLY A 400 -5.06 -0.36 -27.84
N ILE A 401 -6.24 -0.56 -27.22
CA ILE A 401 -6.57 -1.79 -26.48
C ILE A 401 -8.09 -2.01 -26.61
N ASP A 402 -8.55 -2.27 -27.83
CA ASP A 402 -9.75 -3.07 -28.08
C ASP A 402 -9.26 -4.28 -28.89
N THR A 403 -8.78 -5.30 -28.17
CA THR A 403 -8.74 -6.71 -28.57
C THR A 403 -8.48 -7.57 -27.34
#